data_AF-A0A2I0MEN4-F1
#
_entry.id   AF-A0A2I0MEN4-F1
#
_cell.length_a   1.000
_cell.length_b   1.000
_cell.length_c   1.000
_cell.angle_alpha   90.00
_cell.angle_beta   90.00
_cell.angle_gamma   90.00
#
_symmetry.space_group_name_H-M   'P 1'
#
loop_
_entity.id
_entity.type
_entity.pdbx_description
1 polymer ?
#
loop_
_entity_poly.entity_id
_entity_poly.type
_entity_poly.pdbx_seq_one_letter_code
_entity_poly.pdbx_strand_id
1 'polypeptide(L)'
;MGLRLLAWLFHLPTAVIYGSLSLFVSILHNVFLLYYVDTFVSVYKIDKLSFWIGETVFLIWNSLNDPLFGWLSDRVFLSTQQLYIEKHSVPQEKRITLAEYLQQLSRHHNFLWFVCMNLVQVFHCHFNSNFFPLFLEHLLSDQISVSTGSFLLGVSYIAPHLNNLYFLSLCRRCGVYAVVRGLFFLKLTLSVVMLLAGPDQVYLLCIFIASNRVFTEGTCKLLNLVVTDLVDEDLVLNRRKQAASALLFGMVALVTKPGQTFAPLIGTWLLCAYTGYDIFQRNPLSNVVSAQPKLESAAALEPTLRQGCFYLLVFVPIACALLQLLSWSQFSLHGKRLQMVKAQRQSLTEGRAPEVKMI
;
A
#
# COMPACT_ATOMS: atom_id res chain seq x y z
N MET A 1 5.01 41.92 10.54
CA MET A 1 4.98 40.53 11.07
C MET A 1 5.18 39.47 9.98
N GLY A 2 4.68 39.65 8.75
CA GLY A 2 4.85 38.68 7.65
C GLY A 2 6.28 38.44 7.15
N LEU A 3 7.14 39.47 7.07
CA LEU A 3 8.53 39.31 6.58
C LEU A 3 9.42 38.46 7.51
N ARG A 4 9.20 38.53 8.83
CA ARG A 4 9.93 37.72 9.81
C ARG A 4 9.50 36.25 9.77
N LEU A 5 8.23 35.98 9.47
CA LEU A 5 7.73 34.61 9.28
C LEU A 5 8.33 33.96 8.02
N LEU A 6 8.42 34.72 6.92
CA LEU A 6 9.05 34.28 5.68
C LEU A 6 10.55 33.99 5.87
N ALA A 7 11.29 34.85 6.56
CA ALA A 7 12.70 34.62 6.88
C ALA A 7 12.91 33.38 7.77
N TRP A 8 11.99 33.10 8.70
CA TRP A 8 12.04 31.90 9.55
C TRP A 8 11.76 30.61 8.77
N LEU A 9 10.84 30.66 7.80
CA LEU A 9 10.55 29.55 6.88
C LEU A 9 11.77 29.16 6.02
N PHE A 10 12.60 30.12 5.61
CA PHE A 10 13.84 29.86 4.85
C PHE A 10 14.97 29.23 5.68
N HIS A 11 14.90 29.28 7.02
CA HIS A 11 15.88 28.67 7.92
C HIS A 11 15.46 27.28 8.45
N LEU A 12 14.30 26.76 8.03
CA LEU A 12 13.88 25.43 8.42
C LEU A 12 14.80 24.36 7.80
N PRO A 13 15.22 23.34 8.57
CA PRO A 13 15.93 22.20 8.00
C PRO A 13 15.13 21.56 6.87
N THR A 14 15.78 21.16 5.78
CA THR A 14 15.12 20.51 4.62
C THR A 14 14.28 19.30 5.03
N ALA A 15 14.72 18.57 6.05
CA ALA A 15 13.98 17.45 6.63
C ALA A 15 12.61 17.86 7.20
N VAL A 16 12.51 19.02 7.85
CA VAL A 16 11.26 19.53 8.43
C VAL A 16 10.32 19.99 7.31
N ILE A 17 10.85 20.66 6.29
CA ILE A 17 10.06 21.10 5.13
C ILE A 17 9.48 19.89 4.39
N TYR A 18 10.33 18.91 4.07
CA TYR A 18 9.90 17.70 3.38
C TYR A 18 8.93 16.86 4.22
N GLY A 19 9.19 16.73 5.52
CA GLY A 19 8.29 16.06 6.46
C GLY A 19 6.93 16.74 6.56
N SER A 20 6.89 18.08 6.58
CA SER A 20 5.66 18.86 6.60
C SER A 20 4.86 18.69 5.31
N LEU A 21 5.52 18.77 4.15
CA LEU A 21 4.89 18.53 2.86
C LEU A 21 4.28 17.12 2.80
N SER A 22 5.04 16.10 3.21
CA SER A 22 4.59 14.70 3.25
C SER A 22 3.38 14.53 4.17
N LEU A 23 3.36 15.18 5.34
CA LEU A 23 2.23 15.17 6.27
C LEU A 23 0.97 15.74 5.62
N PHE A 24 1.03 16.95 5.06
CA PHE A 24 -0.15 17.59 4.46
C PHE A 24 -0.67 16.85 3.22
N VAL A 25 0.23 16.37 2.35
CA VAL A 25 -0.15 15.52 1.21
C VAL A 25 -0.82 14.24 1.69
N SER A 26 -0.30 13.61 2.73
CA SER A 26 -0.90 12.40 3.32
C SER A 26 -2.28 12.68 3.90
N ILE A 27 -2.47 13.80 4.61
CA ILE A 27 -3.78 14.19 5.15
C ILE A 27 -4.79 14.37 4.01
N LEU A 28 -4.44 15.13 2.97
CA LEU A 28 -5.33 15.39 1.83
C LEU A 28 -5.68 14.10 1.08
N HIS A 29 -4.69 13.25 0.84
CA HIS A 29 -4.88 11.95 0.19
C HIS A 29 -5.84 11.05 0.97
N ASN A 30 -5.69 11.02 2.29
CA ASN A 30 -6.51 10.21 3.18
C ASN A 30 -7.98 10.69 3.24
N VAL A 31 -8.20 12.00 3.23
CA VAL A 31 -9.56 12.57 3.13
C VAL A 31 -10.21 12.17 1.82
N PHE A 32 -9.47 12.26 0.71
CA PHE A 32 -9.97 11.82 -0.59
C PHE A 32 -10.36 10.34 -0.58
N LEU A 33 -9.49 9.44 -0.09
CA LEU A 33 -9.78 8.00 -0.01
C LEU A 33 -11.01 7.67 0.84
N LEU A 34 -11.26 8.45 1.90
CA LEU A 34 -12.42 8.27 2.78
C LEU A 34 -13.73 8.51 2.05
N TYR A 35 -13.81 9.65 1.37
CA TYR A 35 -15.04 10.08 0.69
C TYR A 35 -15.07 9.63 -0.76
N TYR A 36 -14.08 8.90 -1.26
CA TYR A 36 -13.95 8.54 -2.66
C TYR A 36 -15.21 7.86 -3.19
N VAL A 37 -15.54 6.68 -2.65
CA VAL A 37 -16.69 5.88 -3.09
C VAL A 37 -17.99 6.64 -2.85
N ASP A 38 -18.18 7.20 -1.65
CA ASP A 38 -19.41 7.90 -1.30
C ASP A 38 -19.64 9.16 -2.14
N THR A 39 -18.59 9.91 -2.50
CA THR A 39 -18.73 11.09 -3.37
C THR A 39 -19.16 10.68 -4.77
N PHE A 40 -18.53 9.66 -5.37
CA PHE A 40 -18.88 9.23 -6.72
C PHE A 40 -20.25 8.57 -6.79
N VAL A 41 -20.63 7.80 -5.78
CA VAL A 41 -21.91 7.09 -5.74
C VAL A 41 -23.06 7.98 -5.27
N SER A 42 -22.88 8.76 -4.20
CA SER A 42 -23.97 9.48 -3.53
C SER A 42 -24.13 10.91 -4.00
N VAL A 43 -23.02 11.61 -4.29
CA VAL A 43 -23.04 13.01 -4.73
C VAL A 43 -23.16 13.09 -6.24
N TYR A 44 -22.25 12.43 -6.97
CA TYR A 44 -22.24 12.46 -8.44
C TYR A 44 -23.25 11.48 -9.07
N LYS A 45 -23.79 10.52 -8.29
CA LYS A 45 -24.78 9.53 -8.75
C LYS A 45 -24.33 8.79 -10.01
N ILE A 46 -23.05 8.45 -10.07
CA ILE A 46 -22.47 7.72 -11.19
C ILE A 46 -23.03 6.30 -11.18
N ASP A 47 -23.53 5.84 -12.33
CA ASP A 47 -23.99 4.48 -12.49
C ASP A 47 -22.83 3.48 -12.41
N LYS A 48 -23.16 2.23 -12.08
CA LYS A 48 -22.18 1.16 -11.88
C LYS A 48 -21.24 0.97 -13.08
N LEU A 49 -21.74 1.06 -14.32
CA LEU A 49 -20.93 0.84 -15.51
C LEU A 49 -19.92 1.98 -15.69
N SER A 50 -20.37 3.22 -15.57
CA SER A 50 -19.50 4.41 -15.66
C SER A 50 -18.42 4.42 -14.57
N PHE A 51 -18.75 4.01 -13.35
CA PHE A 51 -17.77 3.89 -12.27
C PHE A 51 -16.68 2.86 -12.61
N TRP A 52 -17.07 1.68 -13.12
CA TRP A 52 -16.13 0.62 -13.50
C TRP A 52 -15.24 1.02 -14.69
N ILE A 53 -15.80 1.73 -15.67
CA ILE A 53 -15.01 2.27 -16.80
C ILE A 53 -13.99 3.28 -16.28
N GLY A 54 -14.42 4.22 -15.43
CA GLY A 54 -13.52 5.22 -14.82
C GLY A 54 -12.38 4.57 -14.04
N GLU A 55 -12.69 3.58 -13.21
CA GLU A 55 -11.71 2.78 -12.47
C GLU A 55 -10.75 2.03 -13.40
N THR A 56 -11.24 1.48 -14.50
CA THR A 56 -10.40 0.79 -15.48
C THR A 56 -9.42 1.75 -16.16
N VAL A 57 -9.88 2.93 -16.56
CA VAL A 57 -9.03 3.97 -17.15
C VAL A 57 -8.00 4.46 -16.13
N PHE A 58 -8.44 4.70 -14.89
CA PHE A 58 -7.55 5.09 -13.80
C PHE A 58 -6.49 4.03 -13.51
N LEU A 59 -6.87 2.75 -13.46
CA LEU A 59 -5.95 1.62 -13.27
C LEU A 59 -4.86 1.61 -14.35
N ILE A 60 -5.27 1.73 -15.62
CA ILE A 60 -4.33 1.72 -16.76
C ILE A 60 -3.35 2.89 -16.65
N TRP A 61 -3.86 4.11 -16.46
CA TRP A 61 -3.00 5.28 -16.35
C TRP A 61 -2.09 5.24 -15.13
N ASN A 62 -2.66 4.94 -13.96
CA ASN A 62 -1.95 4.94 -12.67
C ASN A 62 -0.88 3.86 -12.60
N SER A 63 -1.04 2.74 -13.30
CA SER A 63 -0.02 1.67 -13.33
C SER A 63 1.06 1.91 -14.38
N LEU A 64 0.74 2.58 -15.49
CA LEU A 64 1.69 2.84 -16.58
C LEU A 64 2.50 4.12 -16.40
N ASN A 65 1.98 5.13 -15.69
CA ASN A 65 2.67 6.41 -15.58
C ASN A 65 3.98 6.33 -14.79
N ASP A 66 4.06 5.57 -13.69
CA ASP A 66 5.30 5.45 -12.90
C ASP A 66 6.45 4.77 -13.66
N PRO A 67 6.27 3.63 -14.36
CA PRO A 67 7.38 3.05 -15.12
C PRO A 67 7.78 3.94 -16.30
N LEU A 68 6.86 4.68 -16.91
CA LEU A 68 7.17 5.65 -17.97
C LEU A 68 8.04 6.80 -17.44
N PHE A 69 7.64 7.44 -16.34
CA PHE A 69 8.40 8.52 -15.73
C PHE A 69 9.70 8.03 -15.09
N GLY A 70 9.69 6.83 -14.51
CA GLY A 70 10.88 6.16 -13.99
C GLY A 70 11.89 5.87 -15.09
N TRP A 71 11.44 5.40 -16.25
CA TRP A 71 12.31 5.22 -17.40
C TRP A 71 12.83 6.54 -17.95
N LEU A 72 11.98 7.56 -18.06
CA LEU A 72 12.40 8.89 -18.51
C LEU A 72 13.50 9.48 -17.60
N SER A 73 13.40 9.24 -16.29
CA SER A 73 14.38 9.66 -15.30
C SER A 73 15.68 8.86 -15.39
N ASP A 74 15.60 7.52 -15.45
CA ASP A 74 16.76 6.64 -15.30
C ASP A 74 17.36 6.11 -16.61
N ARG A 75 16.80 6.46 -17.78
CA ARG A 75 17.26 5.94 -19.09
C ARG A 75 18.76 6.12 -19.35
N VAL A 76 19.38 7.14 -18.76
CA VAL A 76 20.83 7.43 -18.90
C VAL A 76 21.68 6.43 -18.11
N PHE A 77 21.12 5.85 -17.03
CA PHE A 77 21.81 4.93 -16.13
C PHE A 77 21.76 3.47 -16.59
N LEU A 78 20.93 3.14 -17.60
CA LEU A 78 20.69 1.78 -18.10
C LEU A 78 21.80 1.21 -19.03
N SER A 79 23.05 1.63 -18.87
CA SER A 79 24.19 1.05 -19.59
C SER A 79 24.82 -0.10 -18.78
N THR A 80 24.98 -1.27 -19.40
CA THR A 80 25.70 -2.41 -18.79
C THR A 80 27.15 -2.38 -19.21
N GLN A 81 28.07 -2.50 -18.25
CA GLN A 81 29.49 -2.66 -18.53
C GLN A 81 29.75 -4.15 -18.84
N GLN A 82 29.97 -4.50 -20.11
CA GLN A 82 30.46 -5.84 -20.46
C GLN A 82 31.92 -5.97 -19.99
N LEU A 83 32.21 -6.96 -19.16
CA LEU A 83 33.57 -7.42 -18.91
C LEU A 83 34.05 -8.18 -20.14
N TYR A 84 34.91 -7.55 -20.92
CA TYR A 84 35.63 -8.21 -22.00
C TYR A 84 36.78 -9.04 -21.40
N ILE A 85 36.71 -10.36 -21.57
CA ILE A 85 37.90 -11.14 -21.85
C ILE A 85 38.08 -11.06 -23.38
N GLU A 86 38.70 -9.99 -23.86
CA GLU A 86 39.61 -10.02 -25.02
C GLU A 86 40.21 -8.64 -25.26
N LYS A 87 41.53 -8.64 -25.49
CA LYS A 87 42.37 -7.47 -25.77
C LYS A 87 41.85 -6.72 -27.00
N HIS A 88 41.87 -5.39 -26.89
CA HIS A 88 41.68 -4.40 -27.97
C HIS A 88 40.29 -4.29 -28.61
N SER A 89 39.33 -3.72 -27.87
CA SER A 89 38.32 -2.85 -28.48
C SER A 89 37.74 -1.89 -27.45
N VAL A 90 37.39 -0.68 -27.90
CA VAL A 90 36.79 0.41 -27.11
C VAL A 90 35.56 -0.12 -26.34
N PRO A 91 35.31 0.26 -25.06
CA PRO A 91 34.14 -0.22 -24.32
C PRO A 91 32.86 0.23 -25.04
N GLN A 92 32.19 -0.69 -25.73
CA GLN A 92 30.93 -0.38 -26.40
C GLN A 92 29.81 -0.44 -25.36
N GLU A 93 29.31 0.72 -24.95
CA GLU A 93 28.19 0.82 -24.01
C GLU A 93 26.89 0.34 -24.66
N LYS A 94 26.48 -0.89 -24.37
CA LYS A 94 25.16 -1.37 -24.76
C LYS A 94 24.11 -0.75 -23.83
N ARG A 95 23.34 0.22 -24.36
CA ARG A 95 22.17 0.79 -23.69
C ARG A 95 21.04 -0.25 -23.69
N ILE A 96 20.46 -0.52 -22.53
CA ILE A 96 19.35 -1.46 -22.39
C ILE A 96 18.04 -0.72 -22.70
N THR A 97 17.17 -1.35 -23.48
CA THR A 97 15.80 -0.87 -23.75
C THR A 97 14.86 -1.17 -22.59
N LEU A 98 13.72 -0.48 -22.50
CA LEU A 98 12.73 -0.74 -21.44
C LEU A 98 12.23 -2.20 -21.44
N ALA A 99 12.05 -2.78 -22.63
CA ALA A 99 11.60 -4.17 -22.80
C ALA A 99 12.64 -5.18 -22.29
N GLU A 100 13.92 -4.97 -22.60
CA GLU A 100 15.01 -5.80 -22.08
C GLU A 100 15.14 -5.67 -20.55
N TYR A 101 14.95 -4.47 -20.00
CA TYR A 101 14.94 -4.26 -18.54
C TYR A 101 13.78 -5.02 -17.88
N LEU A 102 12.58 -4.96 -18.44
CA LEU A 102 11.43 -5.74 -17.99
C LEU A 102 11.71 -7.25 -18.04
N GLN A 103 12.35 -7.71 -19.10
CA GLN A 103 12.71 -9.12 -19.25
C GLN A 103 13.79 -9.57 -18.25
N GLN A 104 14.75 -8.71 -17.93
CA GLN A 104 15.73 -8.98 -16.86
C GLN A 104 15.03 -9.07 -15.51
N LEU A 105 14.20 -8.08 -15.20
CA LEU A 105 13.52 -7.96 -13.92
C LEU A 105 12.51 -9.10 -13.68
N SER A 106 11.83 -9.58 -14.72
CA SER A 106 10.93 -10.73 -14.63
C SER A 106 11.65 -12.05 -14.31
N ARG A 107 12.98 -12.12 -14.44
CA ARG A 107 13.79 -13.27 -14.02
C ARG A 107 14.26 -13.17 -12.57
N HIS A 108 14.10 -12.01 -11.92
CA HIS A 108 14.54 -11.81 -10.55
C HIS A 108 13.54 -12.44 -9.57
N HIS A 109 13.93 -13.55 -8.95
CA HIS A 109 13.09 -14.31 -8.03
C HIS A 109 12.55 -13.46 -6.86
N ASN A 110 13.40 -12.67 -6.20
CA ASN A 110 12.99 -11.83 -5.07
C ASN A 110 12.05 -10.71 -5.52
N PHE A 111 12.26 -10.13 -6.70
CA PHE A 111 11.37 -9.12 -7.26
C PHE A 111 9.97 -9.70 -7.45
N LEU A 112 9.84 -10.85 -8.13
CA LEU A 112 8.54 -11.48 -8.39
C LEU A 112 7.76 -11.77 -7.10
N TRP A 113 8.37 -12.44 -6.12
CA TRP A 113 7.69 -12.75 -4.86
C TRP A 113 7.35 -11.50 -4.06
N PHE A 114 8.22 -10.48 -4.10
CA PHE A 114 7.92 -9.20 -3.48
C PHE A 114 6.73 -8.51 -4.14
N VAL A 115 6.67 -8.40 -5.47
CA VAL A 115 5.55 -7.71 -6.13
C VAL A 115 4.24 -8.47 -5.98
N CYS A 116 4.25 -9.81 -5.97
CA CYS A 116 3.06 -10.61 -5.66
C CYS A 116 2.55 -10.33 -4.24
N MET A 117 3.44 -10.35 -3.24
CA MET A 117 3.09 -10.02 -1.86
C MET A 117 2.61 -8.55 -1.73
N ASN A 118 3.33 -7.61 -2.36
CA ASN A 118 3.05 -6.19 -2.26
C ASN A 118 1.74 -5.82 -2.98
N LEU A 119 1.36 -6.52 -4.06
CA LEU A 119 0.04 -6.36 -4.68
C LEU A 119 -1.08 -6.66 -3.68
N VAL A 120 -0.99 -7.78 -2.94
CA VAL A 120 -1.97 -8.14 -1.90
C VAL A 120 -1.95 -7.10 -0.77
N GLN A 121 -0.78 -6.58 -0.41
CA GLN A 121 -0.65 -5.56 0.63
C GLN A 121 -1.26 -4.21 0.22
N VAL A 122 -1.02 -3.75 -1.01
CA VAL A 122 -1.65 -2.54 -1.56
C VAL A 122 -3.16 -2.73 -1.63
N PHE A 123 -3.64 -3.87 -2.14
CA PHE A 123 -5.07 -4.20 -2.12
C PHE A 123 -5.67 -4.10 -0.71
N HIS A 124 -5.08 -4.78 0.28
CA HIS A 124 -5.62 -4.80 1.64
C HIS A 124 -5.64 -3.39 2.28
N CYS A 125 -4.62 -2.59 2.03
CA CYS A 125 -4.52 -1.22 2.54
C CYS A 125 -5.60 -0.30 1.97
N HIS A 126 -5.78 -0.34 0.65
CA HIS A 126 -6.82 0.43 0.00
C HIS A 126 -8.21 -0.10 0.36
N PHE A 127 -8.40 -1.41 0.47
CA PHE A 127 -9.66 -2.00 0.91
C PHE A 127 -10.02 -1.49 2.32
N ASN A 128 -9.07 -1.58 3.26
CA ASN A 128 -9.30 -1.09 4.61
C ASN A 128 -9.67 0.39 4.59
N SER A 129 -8.91 1.25 3.91
CA SER A 129 -9.18 2.70 3.86
C SER A 129 -10.52 3.06 3.20
N ASN A 130 -10.93 2.37 2.13
CA ASN A 130 -12.19 2.65 1.43
C ASN A 130 -13.43 2.19 2.23
N PHE A 131 -13.37 1.01 2.87
CA PHE A 131 -14.51 0.44 3.60
C PHE A 131 -14.52 0.78 5.09
N PHE A 132 -13.48 1.42 5.61
CA PHE A 132 -13.38 1.81 7.01
C PHE A 132 -14.58 2.63 7.53
N PRO A 133 -15.06 3.68 6.81
CA PRO A 133 -16.23 4.43 7.27
C PRO A 133 -17.48 3.56 7.37
N LEU A 134 -17.68 2.68 6.39
CA LEU A 134 -18.80 1.75 6.34
C LEU A 134 -18.75 0.75 7.52
N PHE A 135 -17.56 0.27 7.88
CA PHE A 135 -17.37 -0.56 9.08
C PHE A 135 -17.68 0.19 10.37
N LEU A 136 -17.24 1.45 10.53
CA LEU A 136 -17.58 2.23 11.72
C LEU A 136 -19.09 2.48 11.83
N GLU A 137 -19.74 2.85 10.73
CA GLU A 137 -21.17 3.14 10.70
C GLU A 137 -22.01 1.89 10.99
N HIS A 138 -21.76 0.77 10.33
CA HIS A 138 -22.66 -0.39 10.43
C HIS A 138 -22.30 -1.36 11.56
N LEU A 139 -21.07 -1.33 12.08
CA LEU A 139 -20.64 -2.21 13.17
C LEU A 139 -20.61 -1.53 14.53
N LEU A 140 -20.44 -0.19 14.59
CA LEU A 140 -20.26 0.52 15.86
C LEU A 140 -21.29 1.63 16.14
N SER A 141 -22.03 2.16 15.16
CA SER A 141 -22.85 3.38 15.36
C SER A 141 -23.88 3.30 16.48
N ASP A 142 -24.52 2.14 16.69
CA ASP A 142 -25.52 1.96 17.75
C ASP A 142 -24.89 1.90 19.16
N GLN A 143 -23.57 1.73 19.25
CA GLN A 143 -22.85 1.42 20.48
C GLN A 143 -21.83 2.50 20.88
N ILE A 144 -21.48 3.42 19.98
CA ILE A 144 -20.55 4.52 20.26
C ILE A 144 -21.18 5.88 19.94
N SER A 145 -20.82 6.91 20.71
CA SER A 145 -21.27 8.27 20.39
C SER A 145 -20.71 8.73 19.04
N VAL A 146 -21.48 9.55 18.31
CA VAL A 146 -21.04 10.14 17.03
C VAL A 146 -19.69 10.87 17.17
N SER A 147 -19.47 11.56 18.29
CA SER A 147 -18.20 12.24 18.60
C SER A 147 -17.03 11.26 18.74
N THR A 148 -17.23 10.12 19.42
CA THR A 148 -16.23 9.06 19.53
C THR A 148 -15.92 8.42 18.18
N GLY A 149 -16.94 8.20 17.34
CA GLY A 149 -16.76 7.70 15.97
C GLY A 149 -15.90 8.62 15.11
N SER A 150 -16.19 9.92 15.11
CA SER A 150 -15.39 10.92 14.37
C SER A 150 -13.96 11.04 14.91
N PHE A 151 -13.77 10.96 16.22
CA PHE A 151 -12.44 10.96 16.83
C PHE A 151 -11.64 9.72 16.45
N LEU A 152 -12.24 8.53 16.55
CA LEU A 152 -11.61 7.27 16.17
C LEU A 152 -11.23 7.27 14.69
N LEU A 153 -12.11 7.79 13.83
CA LEU A 153 -11.82 8.02 12.42
C LEU A 153 -10.57 8.89 12.25
N GLY A 154 -10.54 10.08 12.85
CA GLY A 154 -9.39 10.99 12.78
C GLY A 154 -8.08 10.38 13.30
N VAL A 155 -8.10 9.75 14.47
CA VAL A 155 -6.92 9.09 15.07
C VAL A 155 -6.42 7.97 14.18
N SER A 156 -7.31 7.19 13.58
CA SER A 156 -6.94 6.06 12.72
C SER A 156 -6.19 6.47 11.44
N TYR A 157 -6.26 7.75 11.05
CA TYR A 157 -5.45 8.32 9.95
C TYR A 157 -4.06 8.76 10.40
N ILE A 158 -3.92 9.28 11.62
CA ILE A 158 -2.64 9.80 12.13
C ILE A 158 -1.80 8.66 12.73
N ALA A 159 -2.44 7.76 13.46
CA ALA A 159 -1.80 6.65 14.18
C ALA A 159 -0.89 5.77 13.30
N PRO A 160 -1.23 5.42 12.04
CA PRO A 160 -0.31 4.67 11.18
C PRO A 160 1.01 5.39 10.92
N HIS A 161 1.01 6.72 10.79
CA HIS A 161 2.23 7.50 10.57
C HIS A 161 3.12 7.53 11.82
N LEU A 162 2.54 7.68 13.00
CA LEU A 162 3.26 7.60 14.27
C LEU A 162 3.81 6.19 14.50
N ASN A 163 2.99 5.18 14.23
CA ASN A 163 3.37 3.78 14.34
C ASN A 163 4.51 3.41 13.38
N ASN A 164 4.61 4.05 12.21
CA ASN A 164 5.71 3.85 11.30
C ASN A 164 7.08 4.25 11.91
N LEU A 165 7.13 5.27 12.79
CA LEU A 165 8.36 5.62 13.51
C LEU A 165 8.84 4.48 14.41
N TYR A 166 7.90 3.84 15.11
CA TYR A 166 8.17 2.66 15.93
C TYR A 166 8.61 1.48 15.06
N PHE A 167 7.91 1.20 13.97
CA PHE A 167 8.27 0.12 13.06
C PHE A 167 9.64 0.31 12.40
N LEU A 168 10.02 1.53 12.04
CA LEU A 168 11.37 1.81 11.54
C LEU A 168 12.45 1.49 12.59
N SER A 169 12.22 1.85 13.85
CA SER A 169 13.11 1.48 14.96
C SER A 169 13.20 -0.05 15.12
N LEU A 170 12.07 -0.74 15.05
CA LEU A 170 12.01 -2.20 15.13
C LEU A 170 12.73 -2.87 13.95
N CYS A 171 12.56 -2.35 12.73
CA CYS A 171 13.26 -2.82 11.53
C CYS A 171 14.78 -2.67 11.65
N ARG A 172 15.29 -1.63 12.32
CA ARG A 172 16.73 -1.49 12.58
C ARG A 172 17.26 -2.56 13.54
N ARG A 173 16.46 -3.01 14.52
CA ARG A 173 16.87 -4.01 15.52
C ARG A 173 16.69 -5.45 15.03
N CYS A 174 15.56 -5.76 14.42
CA CYS A 174 15.15 -7.13 14.06
C CYS A 174 15.30 -7.44 12.57
N GLY A 175 15.57 -6.43 11.73
CA GLY A 175 15.56 -6.55 10.28
C GLY A 175 14.15 -6.47 9.69
N VAL A 176 14.04 -5.90 8.50
CA VAL A 176 12.74 -5.65 7.83
C VAL A 176 11.96 -6.94 7.60
N TYR A 177 12.64 -8.03 7.23
CA TYR A 177 12.01 -9.32 6.95
C TYR A 177 11.25 -9.89 8.15
N ALA A 178 11.89 -9.93 9.32
CA ALA A 178 11.31 -10.47 10.54
C ALA A 178 10.13 -9.61 11.02
N VAL A 179 10.26 -8.28 10.92
CA VAL A 179 9.19 -7.34 11.30
C VAL A 179 7.96 -7.52 10.41
N VAL A 180 8.13 -7.50 9.08
CA VAL A 180 7.02 -7.67 8.13
C VAL A 180 6.34 -9.03 8.32
N ARG A 181 7.12 -10.11 8.49
CA ARG A 181 6.58 -11.45 8.77
C ARG A 181 5.79 -11.48 10.08
N GLY A 182 6.31 -10.86 11.14
CA GLY A 182 5.63 -10.72 12.43
C GLY A 182 4.31 -9.95 12.30
N LEU A 183 4.26 -8.88 11.51
CA LEU A 183 3.05 -8.11 11.26
C LEU A 183 1.99 -8.92 10.51
N PHE A 184 2.39 -9.77 9.55
CA PHE A 184 1.45 -10.66 8.88
C PHE A 184 0.87 -11.72 9.81
N PHE A 185 1.69 -12.32 10.69
CA PHE A 185 1.19 -13.24 11.71
C PHE A 185 0.30 -12.55 12.74
N LEU A 186 0.66 -11.34 13.18
CA LEU A 186 -0.15 -10.55 14.10
C LEU A 186 -1.50 -10.23 13.48
N LYS A 187 -1.53 -9.80 12.21
CA LYS A 187 -2.77 -9.58 11.46
C LYS A 187 -3.62 -10.86 11.43
N LEU A 188 -3.05 -11.99 11.00
CA LEU A 188 -3.77 -13.26 10.94
C LEU A 188 -4.36 -13.65 12.31
N THR A 189 -3.56 -13.53 13.37
CA THR A 189 -3.97 -13.84 14.74
C THR A 189 -5.11 -12.95 15.19
N LEU A 190 -4.99 -11.63 15.02
CA LEU A 190 -6.03 -10.67 15.38
C LEU A 190 -7.34 -10.95 14.62
N SER A 191 -7.26 -11.27 13.33
CA SER A 191 -8.45 -11.58 12.53
C SER A 191 -9.10 -12.90 12.93
N VAL A 192 -8.32 -13.94 13.23
CA VAL A 192 -8.85 -15.23 13.71
C VAL A 192 -9.47 -15.07 15.10
N VAL A 193 -8.84 -14.33 16.01
CA VAL A 193 -9.41 -14.01 17.33
C VAL A 193 -10.74 -13.26 17.18
N MET A 194 -10.80 -12.27 16.28
CA MET A 194 -12.05 -11.55 16.00
C MET A 194 -13.14 -12.46 15.42
N LEU A 195 -12.76 -13.39 14.52
CA LEU A 195 -13.68 -14.38 13.95
C LEU A 195 -14.32 -15.25 15.04
N LEU A 196 -13.51 -15.72 15.99
CA LEU A 196 -13.96 -16.57 17.09
C LEU A 196 -14.78 -15.81 18.14
N ALA A 197 -14.47 -14.54 18.37
CA ALA A 197 -15.18 -13.71 19.35
C ALA A 197 -16.56 -13.22 18.85
N GLY A 198 -16.72 -13.06 17.53
CA GLY A 198 -17.96 -12.57 16.92
C GLY A 198 -18.17 -11.04 17.04
N PRO A 199 -19.21 -10.50 16.38
CA PRO A 199 -19.44 -9.06 16.26
C PRO A 199 -20.01 -8.37 17.52
N ASP A 200 -20.37 -9.13 18.56
CA ASP A 200 -21.07 -8.58 19.74
C ASP A 200 -20.12 -7.95 20.76
N GLN A 201 -18.83 -8.27 20.71
CA GLN A 201 -17.81 -7.73 21.61
C GLN A 201 -17.30 -6.36 21.12
N VAL A 202 -18.05 -5.29 21.42
CA VAL A 202 -17.82 -3.92 20.90
C VAL A 202 -16.40 -3.41 21.17
N TYR A 203 -15.85 -3.61 22.38
CA TYR A 203 -14.50 -3.17 22.71
C TYR A 203 -13.43 -3.89 21.90
N LEU A 204 -13.56 -5.20 21.75
CA LEU A 204 -12.63 -6.00 20.95
C LEU A 204 -12.71 -5.63 19.47
N LEU A 205 -13.93 -5.44 18.95
CA LEU A 205 -14.19 -5.00 17.60
C LEU A 205 -13.59 -3.63 17.31
N CYS A 206 -13.73 -2.67 18.23
CA CYS A 206 -13.15 -1.34 18.14
C CYS A 206 -11.62 -1.40 18.07
N ILE A 207 -10.99 -2.14 18.99
CA ILE A 207 -9.54 -2.36 19.00
C ILE A 207 -9.08 -3.04 17.71
N PHE A 208 -9.83 -4.03 17.22
CA PHE A 208 -9.51 -4.76 16.00
C PHE A 208 -9.57 -3.86 14.77
N ILE A 209 -10.64 -3.08 14.58
CA ILE A 209 -10.80 -2.15 13.46
C ILE A 209 -9.65 -1.14 13.43
N ALA A 210 -9.34 -0.52 14.58
CA ALA A 210 -8.26 0.44 14.70
C ALA A 210 -6.89 -0.20 14.44
N SER A 211 -6.60 -1.35 15.05
CA SER A 211 -5.32 -2.04 14.92
C SER A 211 -5.10 -2.57 13.50
N ASN A 212 -6.13 -3.16 12.87
CA ASN A 212 -6.05 -3.68 11.51
C ASN A 212 -5.67 -2.58 10.53
N ARG A 213 -6.27 -1.38 10.68
CA ARG A 213 -5.94 -0.21 9.88
C ARG A 213 -4.51 0.27 10.12
N VAL A 214 -4.13 0.49 11.38
CA VAL A 214 -2.81 1.01 11.76
C VAL A 214 -1.67 0.10 11.30
N PHE A 215 -1.80 -1.21 11.48
CA PHE A 215 -0.77 -2.16 11.09
C PHE A 215 -0.72 -2.36 9.58
N THR A 216 -1.86 -2.38 8.89
CA THR A 216 -1.89 -2.55 7.43
C THR A 216 -1.28 -1.36 6.72
N GLU A 217 -1.71 -0.14 7.05
CA GLU A 217 -1.17 1.10 6.48
C GLU A 217 0.33 1.28 6.84
N GLY A 218 0.70 0.96 8.08
CA GLY A 218 2.10 0.95 8.50
C GLY A 218 2.96 -0.01 7.68
N THR A 219 2.45 -1.22 7.42
CA THR A 219 3.17 -2.22 6.61
C THR A 219 3.39 -1.76 5.17
N CYS A 220 2.38 -1.15 4.52
CA CYS A 220 2.55 -0.57 3.17
C CYS A 220 3.72 0.42 3.10
N LYS A 221 3.85 1.28 4.10
CA LYS A 221 4.94 2.26 4.17
C LYS A 221 6.30 1.61 4.39
N LEU A 222 6.36 0.55 5.21
CA LEU A 222 7.60 -0.20 5.44
C LEU A 222 8.10 -0.92 4.19
N LEU A 223 7.21 -1.42 3.32
CA LEU A 223 7.61 -2.16 2.13
C LEU A 223 8.41 -1.32 1.13
N ASN A 224 8.32 0.01 1.19
CA ASN A 224 9.21 0.88 0.41
C ASN A 224 10.70 0.67 0.74
N LEU A 225 11.03 0.26 1.97
CA LEU A 225 12.41 -0.13 2.32
C LEU A 225 12.85 -1.37 1.57
N VAL A 226 11.96 -2.34 1.39
CA VAL A 226 12.24 -3.57 0.63
C VAL A 226 12.46 -3.25 -0.84
N VAL A 227 11.70 -2.29 -1.40
CA VAL A 227 11.95 -1.79 -2.76
C VAL A 227 13.36 -1.23 -2.88
N THR A 228 13.85 -0.46 -1.89
CA THR A 228 15.22 0.04 -1.90
C THR A 228 16.27 -1.07 -1.83
N ASP A 229 16.02 -2.13 -1.06
CA ASP A 229 16.92 -3.29 -1.03
C ASP A 229 16.91 -4.05 -2.38
N LEU A 230 15.77 -4.08 -3.10
CA LEU A 230 15.69 -4.65 -4.45
C LEU A 230 16.41 -3.80 -5.51
N VAL A 231 16.43 -2.47 -5.35
CA VAL A 231 17.26 -1.58 -6.18
C VAL A 231 18.73 -1.96 -6.04
N ASP A 232 19.17 -2.24 -4.82
CA ASP A 232 20.54 -2.64 -4.55
C ASP A 232 20.85 -4.03 -5.12
N GLU A 233 19.92 -4.99 -5.03
CA GLU A 233 20.07 -6.30 -5.64
C GLU A 233 20.17 -6.22 -7.17
N ASP A 234 19.31 -5.43 -7.83
CA ASP A 234 19.36 -5.24 -9.29
C ASP A 234 20.67 -4.57 -9.74
N LEU A 235 21.15 -3.56 -9.01
CA LEU A 235 22.43 -2.91 -9.28
C LEU A 235 23.59 -3.91 -9.26
N VAL A 236 23.63 -4.79 -8.24
CA VAL A 236 24.71 -5.75 -8.03
C VAL A 236 24.64 -6.91 -9.01
N LEU A 237 23.46 -7.51 -9.22
CA LEU A 237 23.27 -8.63 -10.13
C LEU A 237 23.56 -8.26 -11.59
N ASN A 238 23.08 -7.09 -12.03
CA ASN A 238 23.23 -6.63 -13.41
C ASN A 238 24.45 -5.70 -13.62
N ARG A 239 25.28 -5.50 -12.58
CA ARG A 239 26.49 -4.65 -12.59
C ARG A 239 26.28 -3.30 -13.25
N ARG A 240 25.17 -2.64 -12.90
CA ARG A 240 24.80 -1.37 -13.54
C ARG A 240 25.77 -0.24 -13.14
N LYS A 241 25.86 0.80 -13.97
CA LYS A 241 26.64 2.00 -13.63
C LYS A 241 26.04 2.79 -12.48
N GLN A 242 24.72 2.81 -12.37
CA GLN A 242 24.02 3.50 -11.30
C GLN A 242 22.71 2.78 -11.00
N ALA A 243 22.22 2.94 -9.78
CA ALA A 243 20.95 2.39 -9.34
C ALA A 243 19.79 3.03 -10.13
N ALA A 244 19.00 2.22 -10.84
CA ALA A 244 17.81 2.67 -11.54
C ALA A 244 16.60 2.71 -10.59
N SER A 245 16.70 3.54 -9.55
CA SER A 245 15.72 3.57 -8.46
C SER A 245 14.34 3.99 -8.95
N ALA A 246 14.23 5.07 -9.73
CA ALA A 246 12.93 5.57 -10.17
C ALA A 246 12.24 4.54 -11.09
N LEU A 247 13.01 3.90 -11.97
CA LEU A 247 12.49 2.85 -12.84
C LEU A 247 12.05 1.61 -12.04
N LEU A 248 12.83 1.13 -11.07
CA LEU A 248 12.43 -0.03 -10.28
C LEU A 248 11.18 0.26 -9.43
N PHE A 249 11.10 1.44 -8.79
CA PHE A 249 9.88 1.87 -8.10
C PHE A 249 8.69 1.91 -9.07
N GLY A 250 8.89 2.39 -10.29
CA GLY A 250 7.88 2.36 -11.35
C GLY A 250 7.46 0.94 -11.75
N MET A 251 8.40 -0.01 -11.83
CA MET A 251 8.08 -1.41 -12.13
C MET A 251 7.35 -2.13 -11.00
N VAL A 252 7.66 -1.81 -9.75
CA VAL A 252 6.85 -2.27 -8.61
C VAL A 252 5.44 -1.71 -8.74
N ALA A 253 5.31 -0.40 -8.97
CA ALA A 253 4.02 0.28 -9.10
C ALA A 253 3.16 -0.30 -10.23
N LEU A 254 3.76 -0.65 -11.38
CA LEU A 254 3.08 -1.31 -12.50
C LEU A 254 2.31 -2.57 -12.08
N VAL A 255 2.89 -3.36 -11.18
CA VAL A 255 2.29 -4.62 -10.72
C VAL A 255 1.39 -4.41 -9.51
N THR A 256 1.73 -3.47 -8.62
CA THR A 256 1.07 -3.36 -7.31
C THR A 256 -0.07 -2.36 -7.26
N LYS A 257 -0.02 -1.27 -8.05
CA LYS A 257 -1.08 -0.25 -8.10
C LYS A 257 -2.43 -0.75 -8.61
N PRO A 258 -2.54 -1.79 -9.47
CA PRO A 258 -3.83 -2.43 -9.75
C PRO A 258 -4.59 -2.85 -8.48
N GLY A 259 -3.88 -3.18 -7.39
CA GLY A 259 -4.50 -3.45 -6.09
C GLY A 259 -5.33 -2.29 -5.53
N GLN A 260 -4.99 -1.04 -5.86
CA GLN A 260 -5.74 0.15 -5.43
C GLN A 260 -7.14 0.20 -6.05
N THR A 261 -7.27 -0.15 -7.33
CA THR A 261 -8.55 -0.22 -8.05
C THR A 261 -9.30 -1.51 -7.74
N PHE A 262 -8.59 -2.63 -7.53
CA PHE A 262 -9.24 -3.88 -7.12
C PHE A 262 -9.91 -3.76 -5.74
N ALA A 263 -9.37 -2.94 -4.84
CA ALA A 263 -9.94 -2.74 -3.51
C ALA A 263 -11.44 -2.33 -3.51
N PRO A 264 -11.84 -1.19 -4.12
CA PRO A 264 -13.25 -0.80 -4.18
C PRO A 264 -14.07 -1.76 -5.06
N LEU A 265 -13.56 -2.24 -6.19
CA LEU A 265 -14.31 -3.14 -7.10
C LEU A 265 -14.64 -4.48 -6.44
N ILE A 266 -13.63 -5.17 -5.90
CA ILE A 266 -13.82 -6.45 -5.21
C ILE A 266 -14.62 -6.24 -3.92
N GLY A 267 -14.36 -5.17 -3.18
CA GLY A 267 -15.06 -4.92 -1.93
C GLY A 267 -16.55 -4.62 -2.10
N THR A 268 -16.92 -3.81 -3.09
CA THR A 268 -18.33 -3.53 -3.41
C THR A 268 -19.02 -4.78 -3.96
N TRP A 269 -18.33 -5.56 -4.80
CA TRP A 269 -18.83 -6.84 -5.28
C TRP A 269 -19.04 -7.86 -4.15
N LEU A 270 -18.08 -8.02 -3.24
CA LEU A 270 -18.20 -8.90 -2.08
C LEU A 270 -19.36 -8.48 -1.17
N LEU A 271 -19.50 -7.18 -0.90
CA LEU A 271 -20.60 -6.67 -0.08
C LEU A 271 -21.96 -7.01 -0.70
N CYS A 272 -22.12 -6.75 -2.01
CA CYS A 272 -23.31 -7.07 -2.77
C CYS A 272 -23.58 -8.59 -2.78
N ALA A 273 -22.56 -9.41 -2.99
CA ALA A 273 -22.68 -10.86 -3.01
C ALA A 273 -23.10 -11.45 -1.66
N TYR A 274 -22.61 -10.89 -0.55
CA TYR A 274 -22.92 -11.40 0.79
C TYR A 274 -24.22 -10.86 1.37
N THR A 275 -24.65 -9.65 1.01
CA THR A 275 -25.78 -8.98 1.69
C THR A 275 -26.93 -8.62 0.75
N GLY A 276 -26.77 -8.79 -0.56
CA GLY A 276 -27.68 -8.22 -1.55
C GLY A 276 -27.61 -6.68 -1.64
N TYR A 277 -26.82 -6.02 -0.78
CA TYR A 277 -26.69 -4.56 -0.74
C TYR A 277 -25.82 -4.07 -1.90
N ASP A 278 -26.46 -3.51 -2.93
CA ASP A 278 -25.77 -2.77 -3.97
C ASP A 278 -25.63 -1.29 -3.54
N ILE A 279 -24.39 -0.87 -3.24
CA ILE A 279 -24.05 0.52 -2.89
C ILE A 279 -24.55 1.49 -3.98
N PHE A 280 -24.57 1.05 -5.24
CA PHE A 280 -24.99 1.86 -6.40
C PHE A 280 -26.53 1.96 -6.55
N GLN A 281 -27.32 1.18 -5.83
CA GLN A 281 -28.79 1.21 -5.89
C GLN A 281 -29.43 1.97 -4.71
N ARG A 282 -28.80 3.03 -4.21
CA ARG A 282 -29.43 3.94 -3.23
C ARG A 282 -30.69 4.59 -3.83
N ASN A 283 -31.84 3.92 -3.73
CA ASN A 283 -33.13 4.52 -4.01
C ASN A 283 -33.47 5.51 -2.87
N PRO A 284 -33.57 6.83 -3.15
CA PRO A 284 -33.83 7.86 -2.13
C PRO A 284 -35.18 7.69 -1.41
N LEU A 285 -36.07 6.86 -1.93
CA LEU A 285 -37.40 6.60 -1.36
C LEU A 285 -37.38 5.67 -0.13
N SER A 286 -36.29 4.93 0.12
CA SER A 286 -36.21 3.99 1.24
C SER A 286 -36.02 4.68 2.61
N ASN A 287 -35.48 5.90 2.64
CA ASN A 287 -35.29 6.65 3.88
C ASN A 287 -36.55 7.39 4.37
N VAL A 288 -37.60 7.50 3.55
CA VAL A 288 -38.87 8.15 3.94
C VAL A 288 -39.88 7.13 4.50
N VAL A 289 -39.71 5.83 4.23
CA VAL A 289 -40.63 4.77 4.68
C VAL A 289 -40.18 4.09 5.99
N SER A 290 -39.09 4.54 6.61
CA SER A 290 -38.67 4.06 7.94
C SER A 290 -39.43 4.73 9.11
N ALA A 291 -40.43 5.57 8.83
CA ALA A 291 -41.31 6.17 9.84
C ALA A 291 -42.68 5.48 9.95
N GLN A 292 -42.79 4.18 9.61
CA GLN A 292 -43.97 3.37 9.91
C GLN A 292 -43.55 2.04 10.57
N PRO A 293 -44.31 1.56 11.58
CA PRO A 293 -43.97 0.34 12.31
C PRO A 293 -44.16 -0.84 11.35
N LYS A 294 -43.05 -1.45 10.92
CA LYS A 294 -43.09 -2.61 10.03
C LYS A 294 -43.57 -3.81 10.82
N LEU A 295 -44.83 -4.18 10.56
CA LEU A 295 -45.49 -5.40 10.97
C LEU A 295 -44.60 -6.62 10.64
N GLU A 296 -44.42 -7.47 11.64
CA GLU A 296 -43.77 -8.77 11.59
C GLU A 296 -44.34 -9.64 10.45
N SER A 297 -43.57 -9.88 9.38
CA SER A 297 -43.60 -11.13 8.59
C SER A 297 -42.69 -11.02 7.36
N ALA A 298 -41.40 -11.36 7.54
CA ALA A 298 -40.46 -11.88 6.52
C ALA A 298 -39.10 -12.18 7.18
N ALA A 299 -39.10 -12.94 8.27
CA ALA A 299 -37.91 -13.30 9.03
C ALA A 299 -37.25 -14.60 8.51
N ALA A 300 -36.86 -14.63 7.23
CA ALA A 300 -36.14 -15.76 6.66
C ALA A 300 -35.04 -15.33 5.68
N LEU A 301 -33.78 -15.44 6.16
CA LEU A 301 -32.56 -15.66 5.37
C LEU A 301 -32.03 -14.52 4.47
N GLU A 302 -32.02 -13.27 4.91
CA GLU A 302 -30.99 -12.33 4.44
C GLU A 302 -30.03 -12.00 5.59
N PRO A 303 -28.71 -12.21 5.44
CA PRO A 303 -27.74 -11.79 6.44
C PRO A 303 -27.83 -10.27 6.58
N THR A 304 -28.01 -9.80 7.81
CA THR A 304 -28.07 -8.36 8.09
C THR A 304 -26.81 -7.68 7.52
N LEU A 305 -26.95 -6.47 6.97
CA LEU A 305 -25.83 -5.69 6.42
C LEU A 305 -24.64 -5.61 7.41
N ARG A 306 -24.93 -5.54 8.71
CA ARG A 306 -23.97 -5.63 9.81
C ARG A 306 -23.14 -6.92 9.77
N GLN A 307 -23.76 -8.08 9.56
CA GLN A 307 -23.08 -9.37 9.47
C GLN A 307 -22.20 -9.48 8.22
N GLY A 308 -22.66 -8.95 7.07
CA GLY A 308 -21.83 -8.85 5.87
C GLY A 308 -20.59 -7.98 6.09
N CYS A 309 -20.76 -6.80 6.70
CA CYS A 309 -19.65 -5.91 7.07
C CYS A 309 -18.64 -6.61 7.97
N PHE A 310 -19.11 -7.38 8.95
CA PHE A 310 -18.26 -8.15 9.87
C PHE A 310 -17.45 -9.22 9.12
N TYR A 311 -18.09 -9.96 8.22
CA TYR A 311 -17.40 -10.97 7.40
C TYR A 311 -16.37 -10.36 6.47
N LEU A 312 -16.67 -9.23 5.82
CA LEU A 312 -15.68 -8.49 5.01
C LEU A 312 -14.50 -8.03 5.88
N LEU A 313 -14.78 -7.49 7.06
CA LEU A 313 -13.77 -6.98 8.00
C LEU A 313 -12.83 -8.09 8.51
N VAL A 314 -13.26 -9.35 8.54
CA VAL A 314 -12.48 -10.47 9.10
C VAL A 314 -11.89 -11.38 8.02
N PHE A 315 -12.67 -11.82 7.03
CA PHE A 315 -12.20 -12.77 6.02
C PHE A 315 -11.20 -12.15 5.03
N VAL A 316 -11.38 -10.88 4.65
CA VAL A 316 -10.45 -10.21 3.73
C VAL A 316 -9.04 -10.12 4.33
N PRO A 317 -8.85 -9.64 5.59
CA PRO A 317 -7.54 -9.67 6.23
C PRO A 317 -6.94 -11.07 6.37
N ILE A 318 -7.74 -12.10 6.68
CA ILE A 318 -7.27 -13.51 6.78
C ILE A 318 -6.73 -13.97 5.43
N ALA A 319 -7.52 -13.85 4.37
CA ALA A 319 -7.12 -14.24 3.02
C ALA A 319 -5.84 -13.50 2.59
N CYS A 320 -5.79 -12.18 2.83
CA CYS A 320 -4.61 -11.38 2.55
C CYS A 320 -3.39 -11.84 3.36
N ALA A 321 -3.56 -12.14 4.66
CA ALA A 321 -2.47 -12.57 5.53
C ALA A 321 -1.87 -13.91 5.07
N LEU A 322 -2.71 -14.87 4.70
CA LEU A 322 -2.28 -16.18 4.22
C LEU A 322 -1.50 -16.05 2.91
N LEU A 323 -2.04 -15.35 1.92
CA LEU A 323 -1.36 -15.11 0.64
C LEU A 323 -0.03 -14.37 0.81
N GLN A 324 0.01 -13.40 1.71
CA GLN A 324 1.22 -12.66 2.04
C GLN A 324 2.26 -13.52 2.75
N LEU A 325 1.88 -14.33 3.73
CA LEU A 325 2.80 -15.24 4.42
C LEU A 325 3.39 -16.27 3.45
N LEU A 326 2.56 -16.83 2.56
CA LEU A 326 3.00 -17.76 1.52
C LEU A 326 4.02 -17.09 0.59
N SER A 327 3.68 -15.92 0.04
CA SER A 327 4.56 -15.19 -0.87
C SER A 327 5.84 -14.68 -0.18
N TRP A 328 5.73 -14.19 1.06
CA TRP A 328 6.85 -13.66 1.84
C TRP A 328 7.80 -14.75 2.34
N SER A 329 7.31 -15.99 2.49
CA SER A 329 8.17 -17.14 2.82
C SER A 329 9.21 -17.46 1.73
N GLN A 330 8.90 -17.11 0.47
CA GLN A 330 9.78 -17.32 -0.68
C GLN A 330 10.76 -16.16 -0.91
N PHE A 331 10.53 -15.02 -0.26
CA PHE A 331 11.42 -13.86 -0.36
C PHE A 331 12.71 -14.13 0.41
N SER A 332 13.85 -14.15 -0.29
CA SER A 332 15.13 -14.60 0.27
C SER A 332 16.15 -13.47 0.53
N LEU A 333 15.83 -12.23 0.15
CA LEU A 333 16.72 -11.08 0.30
C LEU A 333 16.69 -10.53 1.73
N HIS A 334 17.24 -11.30 2.66
CA HIS A 334 17.35 -10.93 4.08
C HIS A 334 18.59 -11.57 4.73
N GLY A 335 18.92 -11.16 5.96
CA GLY A 335 20.06 -11.72 6.72
C GLY A 335 21.38 -11.63 5.96
N LYS A 336 22.09 -12.77 5.86
CA LYS A 336 23.41 -12.85 5.20
C LYS A 336 23.38 -12.43 3.72
N ARG A 337 22.33 -12.79 2.98
CA ARG A 337 22.21 -12.44 1.55
C ARG A 337 22.11 -10.94 1.36
N LEU A 338 21.29 -10.27 2.18
CA LEU A 338 21.16 -8.82 2.14
C LEU A 338 22.46 -8.11 2.52
N GLN A 339 23.16 -8.61 3.54
CA GLN A 339 24.47 -8.06 3.93
C GLN A 339 25.50 -8.19 2.80
N MET A 340 25.53 -9.33 2.10
CA MET A 340 26.40 -9.54 0.95
C MET A 340 26.11 -8.55 -0.19
N VAL A 341 24.83 -8.34 -0.54
CA VAL A 341 24.44 -7.36 -1.57
C VAL A 341 24.85 -5.96 -1.17
N LYS A 342 24.65 -5.56 0.09
CA LYS A 342 25.05 -4.24 0.60
C LYS A 342 26.57 -4.05 0.60
N ALA A 343 27.35 -5.06 0.98
CA ALA A 343 28.81 -5.02 0.93
C ALA A 343 29.32 -4.92 -0.52
N GLN A 344 28.73 -5.67 -1.46
CA GLN A 344 29.07 -5.60 -2.88
C GLN A 344 28.75 -4.21 -3.46
N ARG A 345 27.60 -3.61 -3.13
CA ARG A 345 27.27 -2.24 -3.51
C ARG A 345 28.30 -1.22 -3.00
N GLN A 346 28.73 -1.33 -1.75
CA GLN A 346 29.76 -0.46 -1.18
C GLN A 346 31.08 -0.60 -1.94
N SER A 347 31.54 -1.82 -2.21
CA SER A 347 32.77 -2.06 -3.00
C SER A 347 32.71 -1.49 -4.42
N LEU A 348 31.55 -1.55 -5.09
CA LEU A 348 31.33 -0.95 -6.41
C LEU A 348 31.36 0.58 -6.37
N THR A 349 30.98 1.18 -5.25
CA THR A 349 30.99 2.63 -5.05
C THR A 349 32.41 3.12 -4.71
N GLU A 350 33.13 2.39 -3.86
CA GLU A 350 34.53 2.67 -3.50
C GLU A 350 35.47 2.48 -4.69
N GLY A 351 35.32 1.41 -5.47
CA GLY A 351 36.09 1.20 -6.70
C GLY A 351 35.81 2.21 -7.83
N ARG A 352 34.78 3.06 -7.67
CA ARG A 352 34.43 4.16 -8.60
C ARG A 352 34.76 5.54 -8.04
N ALA A 353 35.14 5.65 -6.76
CA ALA A 353 35.69 6.90 -6.25
C ALA A 353 37.01 7.14 -6.99
N PRO A 354 37.21 8.30 -7.65
CA PRO A 354 38.51 8.59 -8.23
C PRO A 354 39.53 8.55 -7.09
N GLU A 355 40.63 7.82 -7.27
CA GLU A 355 41.83 8.07 -6.50
C GLU A 355 42.00 9.59 -6.46
N VAL A 356 41.85 10.16 -5.27
CA VAL A 356 42.22 11.55 -5.03
C VAL A 356 43.69 11.60 -5.41
N LYS A 357 43.98 12.08 -6.62
CA LYS A 357 45.33 12.43 -7.02
C LYS A 357 45.77 13.48 -6.02
N MET A 358 46.56 13.05 -5.03
CA MET A 358 47.44 13.95 -4.31
C MET A 358 48.36 14.55 -5.36
N ILE A 359 48.07 15.78 -5.76
CA ILE A 359 49.02 16.70 -6.35
C ILE A 359 49.27 17.75 -5.29
#